data_AF-A0A2G6NKH2-F1
#
_entry.id   AF-A0A2G6NKH2-F1
#
_cell.length_a   1.000
_cell.length_b   1.000
_cell.length_c   1.000
_cell.angle_alpha   90.00
_cell.angle_beta   90.00
_cell.angle_gamma   90.00
#
_symmetry.space_group_name_H-M   'P 1'
#
loop_
_entity.id
_entity.type
_entity.pdbx_description
1 polymer ?
#
loop_
_entity_poly.entity_id
_entity_poly.type
_entity_poly.pdbx_seq_one_letter_code
_entity_poly.pdbx_strand_id
1 'polypeptide(L)'
;MELFWHGEKVAQIPVAPVSEEAPILDRPTKKPEYLEEIKNIKIENFKPISNQEAFEQIFSHVEVVDKSWIYEQYDSMVQTNTIKAPGSLDASCIRVKENGVGLAMSSDCNPRYNYIDPFGGAAAAVMESGRNVAMSGARPKAITDCLNYGNPQNPEIMWQFARGCEGIKEACEKLNTPVVSGNVSLYNETNGEGVYPTPAIAMVGVNEDANKTLSSFFQHEGSAVYLVGETASEFGGSLYMKALFDKVGGVLPKIDYEKELKLWELVIEANKQGLLYSAKDVNVGGIAVALAK
;
A
#
# COMPACT_ATOMS: atom_id res chain seq x y z
N MET A 1 13.60 -36.96 -8.08
CA MET A 1 14.87 -36.22 -8.05
C MET A 1 15.98 -37.16 -7.59
N GLU A 2 17.07 -37.23 -8.33
CA GLU A 2 18.27 -37.98 -7.95
C GLU A 2 19.43 -36.99 -7.75
N LEU A 3 20.24 -37.22 -6.72
CA LEU A 3 21.43 -36.42 -6.42
C LEU A 3 22.65 -37.32 -6.56
N PHE A 4 23.62 -36.88 -7.36
CA PHE A 4 24.88 -37.56 -7.57
C PHE A 4 26.04 -36.72 -7.01
N TRP A 5 26.97 -37.37 -6.31
CA TRP A 5 28.21 -36.78 -5.83
C TRP A 5 29.37 -37.69 -6.20
N HIS A 6 30.39 -37.15 -6.89
CA HIS A 6 31.48 -37.94 -7.50
C HIS A 6 31.03 -39.11 -8.38
N GLY A 7 29.89 -38.97 -9.08
CA GLY A 7 29.35 -40.02 -9.94
C GLY A 7 28.59 -41.12 -9.19
N GLU A 8 28.53 -41.07 -7.86
CA GLU A 8 27.73 -41.97 -7.04
C GLU A 8 26.38 -41.35 -6.70
N LYS A 9 25.30 -42.13 -6.79
CA LYS A 9 23.98 -41.69 -6.39
C LYS A 9 23.90 -41.63 -4.86
N VAL A 10 23.87 -40.42 -4.31
CA VAL A 10 23.88 -40.18 -2.85
C VAL A 10 22.51 -39.88 -2.26
N ALA A 11 21.53 -39.48 -3.08
CA ALA A 11 20.14 -39.38 -2.66
C ALA A 11 19.16 -39.63 -3.80
N GLN A 12 17.99 -40.15 -3.46
CA GLN A 12 16.86 -40.30 -4.38
C GLN A 12 15.58 -40.01 -3.61
N ILE A 13 14.85 -38.98 -4.04
CA ILE A 13 13.58 -38.59 -3.41
C ILE A 13 12.55 -38.39 -4.53
N PRO A 14 11.31 -38.91 -4.38
CA PRO A 14 10.22 -38.57 -5.30
C PRO A 14 9.98 -37.06 -5.32
N VAL A 15 9.60 -36.50 -6.47
CA VAL A 15 9.44 -35.04 -6.60
C VAL A 15 8.21 -34.56 -5.84
N ALA A 16 7.07 -35.24 -5.98
CA ALA A 16 5.79 -34.80 -5.43
C ALA A 16 5.82 -34.54 -3.90
N PRO A 17 6.41 -35.39 -3.04
CA PRO A 17 6.54 -35.12 -1.59
C PRO A 17 7.34 -33.86 -1.23
N VAL A 18 8.23 -33.41 -2.11
CA VAL A 18 9.10 -32.24 -1.87
C VAL A 18 8.47 -30.96 -2.39
N SER A 19 7.64 -31.02 -3.43
CA SER A 19 7.07 -29.86 -4.09
C SER A 19 5.58 -29.64 -3.85
N GLU A 20 4.78 -30.70 -3.88
CA GLU A 20 3.31 -30.61 -4.03
C GLU A 20 2.55 -31.23 -2.85
N GLU A 21 3.13 -32.22 -2.18
CA GLU A 21 2.46 -32.98 -1.10
C GLU A 21 2.94 -32.57 0.30
N ALA A 22 3.46 -31.35 0.44
CA ALA A 22 3.73 -30.80 1.76
C ALA A 22 2.41 -30.71 2.56
N PRO A 23 2.37 -31.13 3.84
CA PRO A 23 1.15 -31.09 4.63
C PRO A 23 0.57 -29.67 4.71
N ILE A 24 -0.70 -29.53 4.34
CA ILE A 24 -1.46 -28.30 4.54
C ILE A 24 -1.96 -28.30 5.98
N LEU A 25 -1.58 -27.27 6.74
CA LEU A 25 -1.93 -27.15 8.15
C LEU A 25 -3.16 -26.25 8.30
N ASP A 26 -4.27 -26.83 8.74
CA ASP A 26 -5.42 -26.07 9.23
C ASP A 26 -5.15 -25.63 10.67
N ARG A 27 -4.82 -24.35 10.85
CA ARG A 27 -4.41 -23.79 12.14
C ARG A 27 -5.60 -23.08 12.80
N PRO A 28 -5.76 -23.19 14.13
CA PRO A 28 -6.81 -22.48 14.83
C PRO A 28 -6.63 -20.96 14.69
N THR A 29 -7.75 -20.24 14.58
CA THR A 29 -7.78 -18.77 14.53
C THR A 29 -8.64 -18.23 15.66
N LYS A 30 -8.22 -17.12 16.29
CA LYS A 30 -8.99 -16.41 17.33
C LYS A 30 -8.88 -14.91 17.10
N LYS A 31 -9.97 -14.16 17.18
CA LYS A 31 -9.90 -12.70 17.13
C LYS A 31 -9.10 -12.16 18.33
N PRO A 32 -8.10 -11.28 18.13
CA PRO A 32 -7.35 -10.67 19.23
C PRO A 32 -8.24 -9.83 20.15
N GLU A 33 -8.05 -9.98 21.47
CA GLU A 33 -8.84 -9.26 22.48
C GLU A 33 -8.55 -7.76 22.49
N TYR A 34 -7.29 -7.37 22.22
CA TYR A 34 -6.86 -5.96 22.23
C TYR A 34 -7.66 -5.07 21.26
N LEU A 35 -8.25 -5.66 20.21
CA LEU A 35 -9.02 -4.92 19.20
C LEU A 35 -10.24 -4.21 19.80
N GLU A 36 -10.87 -4.80 20.83
CA GLU A 36 -12.02 -4.16 21.50
C GLU A 36 -11.59 -2.97 22.35
N GLU A 37 -10.38 -3.00 22.92
CA GLU A 37 -9.83 -1.92 23.73
C GLU A 37 -9.46 -0.72 22.84
N ILE A 38 -8.68 -0.96 21.79
CA ILE A 38 -8.16 0.13 20.95
C ILE A 38 -9.26 0.79 20.11
N LYS A 39 -10.36 0.10 19.82
CA LYS A 39 -11.52 0.65 19.08
C LYS A 39 -12.15 1.87 19.76
N ASN A 40 -12.04 1.95 21.09
CA ASN A 40 -12.60 3.04 21.90
C ASN A 40 -11.68 4.27 21.99
N ILE A 41 -10.47 4.21 21.44
CA ILE A 41 -9.56 5.35 21.35
C ILE A 41 -10.11 6.31 20.29
N LYS A 42 -10.58 7.47 20.73
CA LYS A 42 -11.08 8.53 19.85
C LYS A 42 -10.30 9.83 20.05
N ILE A 43 -10.31 10.69 19.05
CA ILE A 43 -9.58 11.96 19.08
C ILE A 43 -10.06 12.88 20.22
N GLU A 44 -11.35 12.80 20.58
CA GLU A 44 -11.97 13.59 21.64
C GLU A 44 -11.46 13.22 23.04
N ASN A 45 -10.77 12.08 23.18
CA ASN A 45 -10.13 11.67 24.44
C ASN A 45 -8.85 12.48 24.72
N PHE A 46 -8.35 13.24 23.74
CA PHE A 46 -7.10 13.98 23.83
C PHE A 46 -7.34 15.49 23.84
N LYS A 47 -6.38 16.23 24.38
CA LYS A 47 -6.45 17.69 24.36
C LYS A 47 -6.32 18.19 22.90
N PRO A 48 -7.16 19.15 22.48
CA PRO A 48 -7.03 19.75 21.15
C PRO A 48 -5.63 20.38 20.97
N ILE A 49 -5.06 20.18 19.78
CA ILE A 49 -3.81 20.80 19.33
C ILE A 49 -4.15 21.73 18.17
N SER A 50 -3.42 22.84 18.04
CA SER A 50 -3.66 23.76 16.93
C SER A 50 -3.30 23.12 15.59
N ASN A 51 -4.00 23.47 14.51
CA ASN A 51 -3.70 22.91 13.18
C ASN A 51 -2.25 23.19 12.74
N GLN A 52 -1.70 24.34 13.11
CA GLN A 52 -0.32 24.71 12.79
C GLN A 52 0.68 23.77 13.50
N GLU A 53 0.52 23.59 14.81
CA GLU A 53 1.38 22.71 15.60
C GLU A 53 1.27 21.25 15.14
N ALA A 54 0.04 20.79 14.86
CA ALA A 54 -0.18 19.45 14.33
C ALA A 54 0.50 19.24 12.97
N PHE A 55 0.38 20.23 12.08
CA PHE A 55 1.02 20.18 10.77
C PHE A 55 2.54 20.12 10.90
N GLU A 56 3.16 20.98 11.72
CA GLU A 56 4.61 20.99 11.92
C GLU A 56 5.14 19.66 12.47
N GLN A 57 4.44 19.05 13.43
CA GLN A 57 4.81 17.74 13.98
C GLN A 57 4.65 16.61 12.96
N ILE A 58 3.56 16.60 12.19
CA ILE A 58 3.33 15.56 11.18
C ILE A 58 4.29 15.72 10.01
N PHE A 59 4.52 16.94 9.54
CA PHE A 59 5.37 17.22 8.37
C PHE A 59 6.84 16.91 8.63
N SER A 60 7.27 16.99 9.90
CA SER A 60 8.60 16.57 10.35
C SER A 60 8.72 15.09 10.70
N HIS A 61 7.62 14.32 10.68
CA HIS A 61 7.63 12.91 11.03
C HIS A 61 8.36 12.06 9.98
N VAL A 62 9.08 11.02 10.43
CA VAL A 62 9.87 10.13 9.56
C VAL A 62 9.05 9.47 8.43
N GLU A 63 7.74 9.33 8.61
CA GLU A 63 6.85 8.79 7.58
C GLU A 63 6.49 9.80 6.48
N VAL A 64 6.67 11.11 6.72
CA VAL A 64 6.24 12.18 5.80
C VAL A 64 7.42 12.85 5.09
N VAL A 65 8.54 13.04 5.79
CA VAL A 65 9.74 13.74 5.28
C VAL A 65 10.21 13.20 3.93
N ASP A 66 10.96 14.01 3.19
CA ASP A 66 11.62 13.56 1.95
C ASP A 66 12.54 12.35 2.22
N LYS A 67 12.57 11.43 1.25
CA LYS A 67 13.32 10.18 1.28
C LYS A 67 14.49 10.20 0.29
N SER A 68 14.90 11.39 -0.19
CA SER A 68 16.03 11.60 -1.11
C SER A 68 17.29 10.85 -0.72
N TRP A 69 17.64 10.87 0.56
CA TRP A 69 18.79 10.12 1.06
C TRP A 69 18.77 8.63 0.66
N ILE A 70 17.59 8.01 0.54
CA ILE A 70 17.43 6.62 0.10
C ILE A 70 17.54 6.53 -1.43
N TYR A 71 16.70 7.26 -2.17
CA TYR A 71 16.57 7.02 -3.61
C TYR A 71 17.70 7.62 -4.46
N GLU A 72 18.43 8.62 -3.96
CA GLU A 72 19.59 9.19 -4.65
C GLU A 72 20.81 8.25 -4.65
N GLN A 73 20.79 7.19 -3.84
CA GLN A 73 21.85 6.18 -3.83
C GLN A 73 21.78 5.22 -5.04
N TYR A 74 20.67 5.24 -5.78
CA TYR A 74 20.41 4.30 -6.87
C TYR A 74 20.27 5.04 -8.20
N ASP A 75 20.81 4.44 -9.26
CA ASP A 75 20.54 4.94 -10.60
C ASP A 75 19.08 4.67 -10.99
N SER A 76 18.42 5.70 -11.52
CA SER A 76 17.05 5.63 -12.04
C SER A 76 16.97 5.99 -13.53
N MET A 77 18.09 6.11 -14.23
CA MET A 77 18.14 6.66 -15.60
C MET A 77 18.71 5.71 -16.64
N VAL A 78 19.33 4.59 -16.25
CA VAL A 78 19.81 3.55 -17.15
C VAL A 78 18.68 3.07 -18.05
N GLN A 79 19.02 2.86 -19.34
CA GLN A 79 18.10 2.64 -20.46
C GLN A 79 17.22 3.83 -20.87
N THR A 80 17.30 4.97 -20.18
CA THR A 80 16.60 6.23 -20.50
C THR A 80 15.08 6.06 -20.68
N ASN A 81 14.49 5.14 -19.92
CA ASN A 81 13.06 4.82 -20.01
C ASN A 81 12.23 5.52 -18.91
N THR A 82 12.86 5.98 -17.84
CA THR A 82 12.17 6.63 -16.72
C THR A 82 11.51 7.94 -17.15
N ILE A 83 10.22 8.06 -16.81
CA ILE A 83 9.39 9.24 -17.05
C ILE A 83 9.18 9.97 -15.72
N LYS A 84 8.76 9.22 -14.69
CA LYS A 84 8.52 9.71 -13.34
C LYS A 84 9.45 8.95 -12.39
N ALA A 85 10.51 9.63 -11.97
CA ALA A 85 11.60 9.06 -11.20
C ALA A 85 11.21 8.86 -9.72
N PRO A 86 11.97 8.05 -8.95
CA PRO A 86 11.84 7.98 -7.51
C PRO A 86 11.81 9.37 -6.87
N GLY A 87 11.04 9.53 -5.79
CA GLY A 87 10.85 10.83 -5.12
C GLY A 87 9.80 11.74 -5.77
N SER A 88 9.31 11.42 -6.97
CA SER A 88 8.26 12.21 -7.65
C SER A 88 6.83 11.99 -7.12
N LEU A 89 6.71 11.28 -5.98
CA LEU A 89 5.49 10.92 -5.27
C LEU A 89 4.54 9.98 -6.06
N ASP A 90 3.62 9.36 -5.32
CA ASP A 90 2.60 8.42 -5.79
C ASP A 90 3.24 7.24 -6.56
N ALA A 91 2.98 7.09 -7.87
CA ALA A 91 3.61 6.04 -8.69
C ALA A 91 4.87 6.48 -9.46
N SER A 92 5.84 5.58 -9.57
CA SER A 92 6.95 5.68 -10.53
C SER A 92 6.51 5.24 -11.92
N CYS A 93 7.03 5.86 -12.97
CA CYS A 93 6.62 5.57 -14.36
C CYS A 93 7.81 5.39 -15.29
N ILE A 94 7.76 4.36 -16.12
CA ILE A 94 8.73 4.08 -17.19
C ILE A 94 8.02 3.91 -18.53
N ARG A 95 8.68 4.27 -19.64
CA ARG A 95 8.18 4.03 -21.00
C ARG A 95 8.69 2.72 -21.56
N VAL A 96 7.87 2.07 -22.37
CA VAL A 96 8.27 1.01 -23.30
C VAL A 96 8.45 1.66 -24.68
N LYS A 97 9.70 1.78 -25.14
CA LYS A 97 10.05 2.55 -26.34
C LYS A 97 9.43 1.97 -27.61
N GLU A 98 9.29 0.67 -27.65
CA GLU A 98 8.85 -0.11 -28.80
C GLU A 98 7.40 0.17 -29.20
N ASN A 99 6.55 0.51 -28.23
CA ASN A 99 5.12 0.72 -28.45
C ASN A 99 4.57 2.02 -27.84
N GLY A 100 5.43 2.84 -27.19
CA GLY A 100 5.04 4.14 -26.63
C GLY A 100 4.20 4.07 -25.35
N VAL A 101 3.95 2.88 -24.81
CA VAL A 101 3.17 2.67 -23.58
C VAL A 101 3.98 3.10 -22.35
N GLY A 102 3.29 3.64 -21.35
CA GLY A 102 3.82 3.86 -20.01
C GLY A 102 3.44 2.72 -19.06
N LEU A 103 4.39 2.26 -18.26
CA LEU A 103 4.14 1.39 -17.10
C LEU A 103 4.25 2.24 -15.84
N ALA A 104 3.29 2.10 -14.95
CA ALA A 104 3.26 2.77 -13.65
C ALA A 104 3.32 1.74 -12.52
N MET A 105 4.03 2.06 -11.45
CA MET A 105 4.21 1.18 -10.30
C MET A 105 4.13 1.96 -8.98
N SER A 106 3.43 1.39 -8.01
CA SER A 106 3.37 1.87 -6.62
C SER A 106 3.52 0.69 -5.66
N SER A 107 3.84 0.98 -4.39
CA SER A 107 3.96 -0.03 -3.34
C SER A 107 3.53 0.56 -2.00
N ASP A 108 2.53 -0.04 -1.37
CA ASP A 108 1.80 0.60 -0.28
C ASP A 108 1.42 -0.43 0.80
N CYS A 109 1.52 0.02 2.06
CA CYS A 109 0.94 -0.63 3.22
C CYS A 109 1.00 0.34 4.39
N ASN A 110 -0.12 0.50 5.09
CA ASN A 110 -0.17 1.20 6.37
C ASN A 110 -0.29 0.16 7.50
N PRO A 111 0.80 -0.15 8.23
CA PRO A 111 0.76 -1.15 9.29
C PRO A 111 -0.17 -0.78 10.45
N ARG A 112 -0.43 0.51 10.68
CA ARG A 112 -1.38 0.94 11.72
C ARG A 112 -2.81 0.58 11.36
N TYR A 113 -3.19 0.73 10.09
CA TYR A 113 -4.52 0.31 9.62
C TYR A 113 -4.69 -1.19 9.79
N ASN A 114 -3.67 -1.95 9.39
CA ASN A 114 -3.66 -3.40 9.55
C ASN A 114 -3.63 -3.86 11.02
N TYR A 115 -3.04 -3.08 11.92
CA TYR A 115 -3.06 -3.37 13.36
C TYR A 115 -4.44 -3.18 13.99
N ILE A 116 -5.19 -2.14 13.58
CA ILE A 116 -6.53 -1.86 14.12
C ILE A 116 -7.65 -2.65 13.43
N ASP A 117 -7.45 -3.00 12.16
CA ASP A 117 -8.37 -3.79 11.35
C ASP A 117 -7.58 -4.50 10.24
N PRO A 118 -7.13 -5.75 10.44
CA PRO A 118 -6.33 -6.47 9.44
C PRO A 118 -7.05 -6.65 8.10
N PHE A 119 -8.38 -6.77 8.09
CA PHE A 119 -9.14 -6.91 6.85
C PHE A 119 -9.19 -5.57 6.11
N GLY A 120 -9.65 -4.53 6.79
CA GLY A 120 -9.78 -3.21 6.19
C GLY A 120 -8.43 -2.58 5.84
N GLY A 121 -7.41 -2.79 6.67
CA GLY A 121 -6.05 -2.29 6.41
C GLY A 121 -5.41 -2.93 5.18
N ALA A 122 -5.63 -4.23 4.95
CA ALA A 122 -5.12 -4.92 3.77
C ALA A 122 -5.88 -4.51 2.51
N ALA A 123 -7.21 -4.38 2.59
CA ALA A 123 -8.03 -3.83 1.50
C ALA A 123 -7.62 -2.39 1.15
N ALA A 124 -7.38 -1.55 2.16
CA ALA A 124 -6.92 -0.17 1.98
C ALA A 124 -5.54 -0.10 1.30
N ALA A 125 -4.63 -1.04 1.57
CA ALA A 125 -3.34 -1.10 0.88
C ALA A 125 -3.50 -1.37 -0.63
N VAL A 126 -4.42 -2.25 -1.04
CA VAL A 126 -4.75 -2.47 -2.46
C VAL A 126 -5.35 -1.20 -3.08
N MET A 127 -6.27 -0.54 -2.37
CA MET A 127 -6.89 0.70 -2.82
C MET A 127 -5.86 1.83 -3.01
N GLU A 128 -5.01 2.07 -2.01
CA GLU A 128 -3.97 3.10 -2.04
C GLU A 128 -2.97 2.84 -3.18
N SER A 129 -2.54 1.59 -3.34
CA SER A 129 -1.63 1.21 -4.43
C SER A 129 -2.24 1.47 -5.81
N GLY A 130 -3.50 1.10 -6.02
CA GLY A 130 -4.20 1.43 -7.26
C GLY A 130 -4.47 2.91 -7.45
N ARG A 131 -4.75 3.64 -6.38
CA ARG A 131 -4.92 5.10 -6.42
C ARG A 131 -3.65 5.80 -6.86
N ASN A 132 -2.50 5.42 -6.30
CA ASN A 132 -1.20 5.98 -6.66
C ASN A 132 -0.87 5.73 -8.14
N VAL A 133 -1.18 4.54 -8.66
CA VAL A 133 -1.08 4.24 -10.10
C VAL A 133 -2.05 5.11 -10.91
N ALA A 134 -3.31 5.21 -10.50
CA ALA A 134 -4.31 6.02 -11.19
C ALA A 134 -3.96 7.51 -11.24
N MET A 135 -3.37 8.07 -10.18
CA MET A 135 -2.92 9.47 -10.12
C MET A 135 -1.78 9.76 -11.12
N SER A 136 -1.05 8.75 -11.59
CA SER A 136 -0.10 8.93 -12.70
C SER A 136 -0.75 8.94 -14.09
N GLY A 137 -2.08 8.75 -14.17
CA GLY A 137 -2.83 8.60 -15.40
C GLY A 137 -2.85 7.18 -15.99
N ALA A 138 -2.17 6.23 -15.35
CA ALA A 138 -2.17 4.83 -15.74
C ALA A 138 -3.38 4.08 -15.16
N ARG A 139 -3.86 3.05 -15.86
CA ARG A 139 -4.91 2.17 -15.36
C ARG A 139 -4.31 1.05 -14.51
N PRO A 140 -4.69 0.90 -13.23
CA PRO A 140 -4.42 -0.28 -12.41
C PRO A 140 -4.70 -1.61 -13.14
N LYS A 141 -3.82 -2.60 -13.02
CA LYS A 141 -3.98 -3.91 -13.70
C LYS A 141 -3.85 -5.11 -12.79
N ALA A 142 -2.79 -5.20 -12.00
CA ALA A 142 -2.50 -6.39 -11.21
C ALA A 142 -1.60 -6.05 -10.02
N ILE A 143 -1.67 -6.88 -8.99
CA ILE A 143 -0.83 -6.73 -7.79
C ILE A 143 0.10 -7.91 -7.59
N THR A 144 1.18 -7.63 -6.88
CA THR A 144 1.93 -8.63 -6.12
C THR A 144 1.84 -8.29 -4.64
N ASP A 145 1.71 -9.30 -3.79
CA ASP A 145 1.67 -9.11 -2.34
C ASP A 145 2.93 -9.65 -1.64
N CYS A 146 3.31 -9.02 -0.54
CA CYS A 146 4.35 -9.51 0.35
C CYS A 146 3.77 -9.50 1.77
N LEU A 147 3.30 -10.66 2.19
CA LEU A 147 2.56 -10.87 3.43
C LEU A 147 3.54 -11.10 4.58
N ASN A 148 3.66 -10.14 5.50
CA ASN A 148 4.56 -10.24 6.65
C ASN A 148 3.76 -10.27 7.96
N TYR A 149 3.83 -11.39 8.66
CA TYR A 149 3.08 -11.64 9.90
C TYR A 149 3.97 -12.35 10.93
N GLY A 150 3.52 -12.33 12.19
CA GLY A 150 4.18 -13.04 13.30
C GLY A 150 4.07 -14.58 13.19
N ASN A 151 4.19 -15.25 14.32
CA ASN A 151 4.16 -16.70 14.44
C ASN A 151 2.74 -17.23 14.20
N PRO A 152 2.51 -18.02 13.13
CA PRO A 152 1.19 -18.52 12.75
C PRO A 152 0.65 -19.60 13.70
N GLN A 153 1.44 -20.04 14.68
CA GLN A 153 0.95 -20.93 15.74
C GLN A 153 0.15 -20.19 16.81
N ASN A 154 0.28 -18.86 16.90
CA ASN A 154 -0.59 -18.04 17.72
C ASN A 154 -1.93 -17.86 16.98
N PRO A 155 -3.07 -18.31 17.56
CA PRO A 155 -4.38 -18.17 16.91
C PRO A 155 -4.77 -16.73 16.56
N GLU A 156 -4.27 -15.74 17.31
CA GLU A 156 -4.53 -14.32 17.07
C GLU A 156 -3.77 -13.79 15.85
N ILE A 157 -2.51 -14.21 15.69
CA ILE A 157 -1.72 -13.88 14.50
C ILE A 157 -2.27 -14.59 13.26
N MET A 158 -2.63 -15.88 13.38
CA MET A 158 -3.23 -16.62 12.27
C MET A 158 -4.57 -16.02 11.85
N TRP A 159 -5.35 -15.50 12.81
CA TRP A 159 -6.57 -14.74 12.51
C TRP A 159 -6.27 -13.45 11.75
N GLN A 160 -5.28 -12.66 12.18
CA GLN A 160 -4.88 -11.44 11.47
C GLN A 160 -4.44 -11.75 10.03
N PHE A 161 -3.67 -12.82 9.82
CA PHE A 161 -3.26 -13.31 8.50
C PHE A 161 -4.46 -13.66 7.62
N ALA A 162 -5.37 -14.50 8.13
CA ALA A 162 -6.58 -14.88 7.40
C ALA A 162 -7.42 -13.66 7.01
N ARG A 163 -7.64 -12.73 7.94
CA ARG A 163 -8.39 -11.50 7.68
C ARG A 163 -7.71 -10.58 6.67
N GLY A 164 -6.38 -10.46 6.71
CA GLY A 164 -5.62 -9.71 5.71
C GLY A 164 -5.79 -10.29 4.30
N CYS A 165 -5.65 -11.61 4.15
CA CYS A 165 -5.88 -12.30 2.88
C CYS A 165 -7.32 -12.10 2.36
N GLU A 166 -8.32 -12.16 3.24
CA GLU A 166 -9.71 -11.90 2.87
C GLU A 166 -9.93 -10.45 2.41
N GLY A 167 -9.28 -9.47 3.07
CA GLY A 167 -9.33 -8.07 2.68
C GLY A 167 -8.71 -7.81 1.31
N ILE A 168 -7.53 -8.40 1.05
CA ILE A 168 -6.87 -8.34 -0.28
C ILE A 168 -7.77 -8.96 -1.33
N LYS A 169 -8.33 -10.15 -1.06
CA LYS A 169 -9.23 -10.85 -1.98
C LYS A 169 -10.42 -9.99 -2.37
N GLU A 170 -11.12 -9.42 -1.37
CA GLU A 170 -12.30 -8.59 -1.63
C GLU A 170 -11.92 -7.34 -2.42
N ALA A 171 -10.86 -6.64 -2.04
CA ALA A 171 -10.40 -5.46 -2.76
C ALA A 171 -10.02 -5.79 -4.21
N CYS A 172 -9.28 -6.87 -4.44
CA CYS A 172 -8.87 -7.29 -5.79
C CYS A 172 -10.08 -7.66 -6.66
N GLU A 173 -11.06 -8.36 -6.10
CA GLU A 173 -12.30 -8.71 -6.80
C GLU A 173 -13.09 -7.45 -7.18
N LYS A 174 -13.25 -6.51 -6.24
CA LYS A 174 -14.04 -5.29 -6.45
C LYS A 174 -13.35 -4.28 -7.34
N LEU A 175 -12.02 -4.17 -7.28
CA LEU A 175 -11.22 -3.21 -8.03
C LEU A 175 -10.68 -3.78 -9.36
N ASN A 176 -10.94 -5.06 -9.64
CA ASN A 176 -10.49 -5.79 -10.83
C ASN A 176 -8.95 -5.77 -11.00
N THR A 177 -8.24 -6.06 -9.91
CA THR A 177 -6.77 -6.08 -9.83
C THR A 177 -6.29 -7.44 -9.31
N PRO A 178 -6.22 -8.48 -10.15
CA PRO A 178 -5.81 -9.82 -9.71
C PRO A 178 -4.42 -9.85 -9.08
N VAL A 179 -4.23 -10.76 -8.12
CA VAL A 179 -2.92 -11.13 -7.59
C VAL A 179 -2.21 -12.03 -8.59
N VAL A 180 -1.04 -11.62 -9.08
CA VAL A 180 -0.28 -12.37 -10.11
C VAL A 180 0.99 -13.03 -9.56
N SER A 181 1.46 -12.58 -8.41
CA SER A 181 2.60 -13.14 -7.68
C SER A 181 2.53 -12.74 -6.22
N GLY A 182 3.39 -13.34 -5.39
CA GLY A 182 3.47 -12.94 -4.00
C GLY A 182 4.58 -13.61 -3.22
N ASN A 183 4.70 -13.22 -1.95
CA ASN A 183 5.56 -13.82 -0.95
C ASN A 183 4.83 -13.88 0.40
N VAL A 184 5.10 -14.92 1.19
CA VAL A 184 4.60 -15.04 2.56
C VAL A 184 5.77 -15.22 3.51
N SER A 185 5.97 -14.24 4.38
CA SER A 185 6.92 -14.27 5.49
C SER A 185 6.16 -14.38 6.81
N LEU A 186 6.38 -15.49 7.51
CA LEU A 186 5.79 -15.78 8.82
C LEU A 186 6.89 -15.80 9.87
N TYR A 187 6.51 -15.84 11.15
CA TYR A 187 7.43 -15.83 12.28
C TYR A 187 8.25 -14.53 12.42
N ASN A 188 7.72 -13.41 11.92
CA ASN A 188 8.32 -12.08 12.11
C ASN A 188 8.02 -11.57 13.52
N GLU A 189 8.74 -12.09 14.50
CA GLU A 189 8.59 -11.75 15.92
C GLU A 189 9.97 -11.57 16.57
N THR A 190 10.04 -10.73 17.61
CA THR A 190 11.22 -10.61 18.47
C THR A 190 10.75 -10.68 19.91
N ASN A 191 11.34 -11.56 20.72
CA ASN A 191 10.98 -11.76 22.13
C ASN A 191 9.48 -12.05 22.36
N GLY A 192 8.82 -12.72 21.41
CA GLY A 192 7.39 -13.06 21.48
C GLY A 192 6.45 -11.93 21.06
N GLU A 193 6.98 -10.76 20.66
CA GLU A 193 6.21 -9.67 20.10
C GLU A 193 6.28 -9.73 18.57
N GLY A 194 5.13 -9.94 17.93
CA GLY A 194 5.01 -9.92 16.48
C GLY A 194 4.98 -8.49 15.92
N VAL A 195 5.46 -8.35 14.69
CA VAL A 195 5.26 -7.12 13.91
C VAL A 195 3.76 -6.84 13.75
N TYR A 196 3.42 -5.57 13.51
CA TYR A 196 2.08 -5.27 13.00
C TYR A 196 1.86 -6.03 11.70
N PRO A 197 0.65 -6.56 11.45
CA PRO A 197 0.33 -7.20 10.18
C PRO A 197 0.71 -6.27 9.02
N THR A 198 1.56 -6.74 8.11
CA THR A 198 2.13 -5.91 7.05
C THR A 198 2.01 -6.62 5.69
N PRO A 199 0.80 -6.67 5.12
CA PRO A 199 0.59 -7.06 3.74
C PRO A 199 0.99 -5.91 2.82
N ALA A 200 2.25 -5.89 2.40
CA ALA A 200 2.73 -4.91 1.44
C ALA A 200 2.20 -5.23 0.05
N ILE A 201 1.54 -4.27 -0.60
CA ILE A 201 0.94 -4.43 -1.92
C ILE A 201 1.71 -3.57 -2.91
N ALA A 202 2.27 -4.19 -3.94
CA ALA A 202 2.78 -3.46 -5.09
C ALA A 202 1.86 -3.66 -6.28
N MET A 203 1.50 -2.57 -6.95
CA MET A 203 0.59 -2.58 -8.09
C MET A 203 1.30 -2.11 -9.35
N VAL A 204 0.98 -2.77 -10.46
CA VAL A 204 1.38 -2.35 -11.80
C VAL A 204 0.15 -1.86 -12.56
N GLY A 205 0.32 -0.75 -13.27
CA GLY A 205 -0.65 -0.20 -14.20
C GLY A 205 -0.05 0.16 -15.55
N VAL A 206 -0.95 0.42 -16.50
CA VAL A 206 -0.60 0.73 -17.90
C VAL A 206 -1.23 2.05 -18.31
N ASN A 207 -0.43 2.96 -18.83
CA ASN A 207 -0.86 4.14 -19.57
C ASN A 207 -0.65 3.89 -21.06
N GLU A 208 -1.69 4.03 -21.87
CA GLU A 208 -1.63 3.77 -23.31
C GLU A 208 -0.68 4.72 -24.05
N ASP A 209 -0.38 5.89 -23.47
CA ASP A 209 0.58 6.85 -23.99
C ASP A 209 1.49 7.36 -22.86
N ALA A 210 2.78 7.01 -22.92
CA ALA A 210 3.80 7.45 -21.97
C ALA A 210 3.92 8.98 -21.87
N ASN A 211 3.48 9.75 -22.86
CA ASN A 211 3.50 11.21 -22.81
C ASN A 211 2.32 11.80 -22.03
N LYS A 212 1.34 10.97 -21.64
CA LYS A 212 0.21 11.35 -20.78
C LYS A 212 0.42 10.92 -19.33
N THR A 213 1.67 10.77 -18.89
CA THR A 213 1.95 10.56 -17.47
C THR A 213 1.75 11.85 -16.69
N LEU A 214 0.95 11.81 -15.63
CA LEU A 214 0.69 12.95 -14.76
C LEU A 214 1.77 13.09 -13.67
N SER A 215 2.15 14.34 -13.40
CA SER A 215 2.94 14.69 -12.22
C SER A 215 2.07 14.74 -10.96
N SER A 216 2.70 14.68 -9.79
CA SER A 216 2.04 14.79 -8.48
C SER A 216 2.24 16.16 -7.80
N PHE A 217 2.71 17.17 -8.52
CA PHE A 217 2.99 18.50 -8.00
C PHE A 217 2.43 19.58 -8.92
N PHE A 218 2.20 20.79 -8.37
CA PHE A 218 1.66 21.91 -9.12
C PHE A 218 2.53 22.26 -10.35
N GLN A 219 1.90 22.39 -11.52
CA GLN A 219 2.61 22.66 -12.78
C GLN A 219 2.59 24.15 -13.19
N HIS A 220 1.47 24.84 -12.93
CA HIS A 220 1.23 26.19 -13.44
C HIS A 220 0.59 27.10 -12.40
N GLU A 221 1.03 28.35 -12.35
CA GLU A 221 0.38 29.41 -11.60
C GLU A 221 -1.06 29.65 -12.12
N GLY A 222 -1.98 29.95 -11.21
CA GLY A 222 -3.40 30.17 -11.54
C GLY A 222 -4.21 28.90 -11.82
N SER A 223 -3.61 27.71 -11.66
CA SER A 223 -4.35 26.44 -11.75
C SER A 223 -5.41 26.35 -10.67
N ALA A 224 -6.62 25.90 -11.04
CA ALA A 224 -7.64 25.53 -10.08
C ALA A 224 -7.28 24.20 -9.41
N VAL A 225 -7.42 24.13 -8.08
CA VAL A 225 -7.16 22.93 -7.29
C VAL A 225 -8.48 22.36 -6.81
N TYR A 226 -8.71 21.08 -7.08
CA TYR A 226 -9.94 20.39 -6.70
C TYR A 226 -9.61 19.25 -5.73
N LEU A 227 -10.33 19.23 -4.61
CA LEU A 227 -10.39 18.05 -3.75
C LEU A 227 -11.55 17.17 -4.23
N VAL A 228 -11.22 15.95 -4.65
CA VAL A 228 -12.22 14.97 -5.10
C VAL A 228 -12.53 14.01 -3.97
N GLY A 229 -13.80 13.97 -3.55
CA GLY A 229 -14.28 13.09 -2.48
C GLY A 229 -14.82 13.84 -1.28
N GLU A 230 -15.10 13.09 -0.21
CA GLU A 230 -15.61 13.60 1.06
C GLU A 230 -14.55 13.43 2.15
N THR A 231 -14.55 14.32 3.13
CA THR A 231 -13.63 14.26 4.28
C THR A 231 -14.42 14.18 5.56
N ALA A 232 -13.95 13.37 6.49
CA ALA A 232 -14.54 13.23 7.83
C ALA A 232 -13.44 13.25 8.90
N SER A 233 -13.84 13.43 10.16
CA SER A 233 -12.96 13.37 11.33
C SER A 233 -12.59 11.92 11.67
N GLU A 234 -11.94 11.22 10.74
CA GLU A 234 -11.57 9.80 10.86
C GLU A 234 -10.08 9.67 11.20
N PHE A 235 -9.79 9.48 12.49
CA PHE A 235 -8.42 9.46 13.02
C PHE A 235 -7.89 8.06 13.32
N GLY A 236 -8.70 7.01 13.12
CA GLY A 236 -8.31 5.64 13.44
C GLY A 236 -7.07 5.19 12.67
N GLY A 237 -6.02 4.78 13.40
CA GLY A 237 -4.74 4.35 12.80
C GLY A 237 -4.00 5.45 12.01
N SER A 238 -4.45 6.71 12.11
CA SER A 238 -3.85 7.84 11.39
C SER A 238 -2.45 8.16 11.92
N LEU A 239 -1.62 8.77 11.07
CA LEU A 239 -0.34 9.32 11.52
C LEU A 239 -0.55 10.44 12.54
N TYR A 240 -1.65 11.20 12.46
CA TYR A 240 -1.98 12.23 13.44
C TYR A 240 -2.02 11.66 14.86
N MET A 241 -2.73 10.56 15.08
CA MET A 241 -2.82 9.91 16.39
C MET A 241 -1.47 9.39 16.89
N LYS A 242 -0.65 8.85 15.97
CA LYS A 242 0.67 8.31 16.30
C LYS A 242 1.67 9.42 16.62
N ALA A 243 1.77 10.45 15.79
CA ALA A 243 2.76 11.51 15.94
C ALA A 243 2.49 12.40 17.15
N LEU A 244 1.22 12.76 17.40
CA LEU A 244 0.87 13.74 18.44
C LEU A 244 0.63 13.10 19.81
N PHE A 245 0.19 11.83 19.86
CA PHE A 245 -0.24 11.19 21.11
C PHE A 245 0.40 9.82 21.37
N ASP A 246 1.25 9.34 20.45
CA ASP A 246 1.83 8.00 20.50
C ASP A 246 0.78 6.88 20.65
N LYS A 247 -0.34 7.02 19.93
CA LYS A 247 -1.44 6.04 19.95
C LYS A 247 -1.76 5.46 18.59
N VAL A 248 -1.99 4.15 18.57
CA VAL A 248 -2.53 3.40 17.44
C VAL A 248 -3.82 2.74 17.91
N GLY A 249 -4.94 3.18 17.35
CA GLY A 249 -6.28 2.75 17.75
C GLY A 249 -7.35 3.53 17.00
N GLY A 250 -8.60 3.35 17.40
CA GLY A 250 -9.78 3.90 16.75
C GLY A 250 -10.36 2.96 15.70
N VAL A 251 -11.23 3.50 14.86
CA VAL A 251 -11.92 2.77 13.79
C VAL A 251 -11.37 3.24 12.44
N LEU A 252 -11.07 2.29 11.56
CA LEU A 252 -10.60 2.56 10.21
C LEU A 252 -11.64 3.42 9.44
N PRO A 253 -11.20 4.37 8.59
CA PRO A 253 -12.08 5.02 7.62
C PRO A 253 -12.91 4.00 6.84
N LYS A 254 -14.15 4.38 6.49
CA LYS A 254 -15.04 3.46 5.75
C LYS A 254 -14.49 3.17 4.35
N ILE A 255 -14.36 1.90 4.02
CA ILE A 255 -14.01 1.43 2.68
C ILE A 255 -15.21 1.50 1.74
N ASP A 256 -14.99 2.08 0.56
CA ASP A 256 -15.98 2.17 -0.52
C ASP A 256 -15.28 1.96 -1.87
N TYR A 257 -15.30 0.71 -2.35
CA TYR A 257 -14.63 0.35 -3.61
C TYR A 257 -15.29 0.97 -4.85
N GLU A 258 -16.59 1.26 -4.80
CA GLU A 258 -17.27 1.91 -5.92
C GLU A 258 -16.83 3.36 -6.07
N LYS A 259 -16.70 4.10 -4.97
CA LYS A 259 -16.13 5.45 -4.97
C LYS A 259 -14.67 5.44 -5.42
N GLU A 260 -13.88 4.47 -4.98
CA GLU A 260 -12.47 4.32 -5.40
C GLU A 260 -12.34 4.08 -6.91
N LEU A 261 -13.13 3.15 -7.48
CA LEU A 261 -13.15 2.94 -8.93
C LEU A 261 -13.57 4.20 -9.69
N LYS A 262 -14.62 4.89 -9.24
CA LYS A 262 -15.07 6.14 -9.87
C LYS A 262 -13.99 7.22 -9.83
N LEU A 263 -13.20 7.30 -8.75
CA LEU A 263 -12.06 8.19 -8.67
C LEU A 263 -10.99 7.83 -9.71
N TRP A 264 -10.65 6.54 -9.85
CA TRP A 264 -9.68 6.09 -10.85
C TRP A 264 -10.16 6.42 -12.27
N GLU A 265 -11.41 6.09 -12.60
CA GLU A 265 -11.99 6.40 -13.91
C GLU A 265 -12.01 7.91 -14.18
N LEU A 266 -12.40 8.72 -13.19
CA LEU A 266 -12.42 10.18 -13.34
C LEU A 266 -11.04 10.71 -13.73
N VAL A 267 -9.98 10.30 -13.02
CA VAL A 267 -8.62 10.78 -13.30
C VAL A 267 -8.10 10.27 -14.63
N ILE A 268 -8.28 8.98 -14.94
CA ILE A 268 -7.81 8.37 -16.19
C ILE A 268 -8.51 9.01 -17.40
N GLU A 269 -9.83 9.16 -17.37
CA GLU A 269 -10.59 9.70 -18.49
C GLU A 269 -10.42 11.22 -18.64
N ALA A 270 -10.25 11.97 -17.55
CA ALA A 270 -9.91 13.40 -17.61
C ALA A 270 -8.49 13.62 -18.17
N ASN A 271 -7.54 12.76 -17.80
CA ASN A 271 -6.18 12.79 -18.35
C ASN A 271 -6.16 12.49 -19.86
N LYS A 272 -6.94 11.50 -20.32
CA LYS A 272 -7.09 11.21 -21.76
C LYS A 272 -7.56 12.42 -22.56
N GLN A 273 -8.46 13.22 -21.98
CA GLN A 273 -8.99 14.45 -22.56
C GLN A 273 -8.06 15.67 -22.42
N GLY A 274 -6.94 15.54 -21.70
CA GLY A 274 -6.00 16.65 -21.48
C GLY A 274 -6.50 17.71 -20.51
N LEU A 275 -7.39 17.33 -19.57
CA LEU A 275 -8.00 18.25 -18.61
C LEU A 275 -7.18 18.43 -17.32
N LEU A 276 -6.18 17.58 -17.10
CA LEU A 276 -5.38 17.55 -15.88
C LEU A 276 -3.93 17.93 -16.18
N TYR A 277 -3.38 18.82 -15.36
CA TYR A 277 -1.94 19.10 -15.36
C TYR A 277 -1.17 18.18 -14.41
N SER A 278 -1.80 17.82 -13.30
CA SER A 278 -1.22 16.98 -12.23
C SER A 278 -2.35 16.32 -11.45
N ALA A 279 -2.07 15.19 -10.81
CA ALA A 279 -2.96 14.56 -9.86
C ALA A 279 -2.16 13.98 -8.69
N LYS A 280 -2.69 14.15 -7.47
CA LYS A 280 -2.05 13.69 -6.25
C LYS A 280 -3.08 13.09 -5.31
N ASP A 281 -2.73 11.96 -4.70
CA ASP A 281 -3.56 11.30 -3.72
C ASP A 281 -3.50 11.98 -2.34
N VAL A 282 -4.55 11.78 -1.54
CA VAL A 282 -4.57 12.16 -0.13
C VAL A 282 -4.39 10.89 0.70
N ASN A 283 -3.27 10.80 1.41
CA ASN A 283 -2.87 9.62 2.19
C ASN A 283 -2.33 10.01 3.58
N VAL A 284 -1.15 9.50 3.95
CA VAL A 284 -0.48 9.70 5.23
C VAL A 284 -0.31 11.20 5.51
N GLY A 285 -0.91 11.65 6.62
CA GLY A 285 -0.90 13.05 7.05
C GLY A 285 -2.07 13.88 6.52
N GLY A 286 -2.90 13.33 5.63
CA GLY A 286 -4.12 13.96 5.15
C GLY A 286 -3.87 15.14 4.21
N ILE A 287 -4.91 15.96 4.03
CA ILE A 287 -4.96 17.01 3.01
C ILE A 287 -3.83 18.03 3.14
N ALA A 288 -3.51 18.44 4.36
CA ALA A 288 -2.47 19.45 4.58
C ALA A 288 -1.10 18.95 4.11
N VAL A 289 -0.76 17.68 4.38
CA VAL A 289 0.49 17.08 3.90
C VAL A 289 0.45 16.86 2.40
N ALA A 290 -0.68 16.41 1.85
CA ALA A 290 -0.83 16.21 0.41
C ALA A 290 -0.66 17.52 -0.38
N LEU A 291 -1.14 18.65 0.13
CA LEU A 291 -0.98 19.97 -0.50
C LEU A 291 0.43 20.55 -0.34
N ALA A 292 1.15 20.19 0.72
CA ALA A 292 2.50 20.68 1.00
C ALA A 292 3.59 19.92 0.23
N LYS A 293 3.28 18.71 -0.23
CA LYS A 293 4.13 17.86 -1.05
C LYS A 293 3.92 18.16 -2.54
#